data_AF-A0A6M3LM20-F1
#
_entry.id   AF-A0A6M3LM20-F1
#
_cell.length_a   1.000
_cell.length_b   1.000
_cell.length_c   1.000
_cell.angle_alpha   90.00
_cell.angle_beta   90.00
_cell.angle_gamma   90.00
#
_symmetry.space_group_name_H-M   'P 1'
#
loop_
_entity.id
_entity.type
_entity.pdbx_description
1 polymer ?
#
loop_
_entity_poly.entity_id
_entity_poly.type
_entity_poly.pdbx_seq_one_letter_code
_entity_poly.pdbx_strand_id
1 'polypeptide(L)'
;MEIITKKINMKPIEFKHQNVVFAKDQPEYQPLPSLRLDTPEGQVISCWKLSFKERLRVLFLGRVWMNLMSFNKPLTPSLLATNRKELYSHPDDNIKWWKKFIY
;
A
#
# COMPACT_ATOMS: atom_id res chain seq x y z
N MET A 1 9.01 24.68 -8.76
CA MET A 1 9.37 23.47 -7.99
C MET A 1 9.47 22.33 -8.98
N GLU A 2 10.64 21.70 -9.10
CA GLU A 2 10.78 20.48 -9.89
C GLU A 2 10.55 19.27 -8.99
N ILE A 3 9.77 18.30 -9.47
CA ILE A 3 9.66 17.01 -8.82
C ILE A 3 10.96 16.27 -9.12
N ILE A 4 11.87 16.23 -8.15
CA ILE A 4 13.12 15.47 -8.30
C ILE A 4 12.75 13.99 -8.41
N THR A 5 12.86 13.43 -9.62
CA THR A 5 12.70 11.99 -9.91
C THR A 5 13.95 11.22 -9.47
N LYS A 6 14.33 11.37 -8.19
CA LYS A 6 15.38 10.52 -7.61
C LYS A 6 14.82 9.11 -7.53
N LYS A 7 15.57 8.12 -8.01
CA LYS A 7 15.21 6.69 -7.94
C LYS A 7 14.72 6.32 -6.53
N ILE A 8 13.41 6.07 -6.41
CA ILE A 8 12.76 5.64 -5.17
C ILE A 8 12.96 4.12 -5.05
N ASN A 9 13.35 3.64 -3.86
CA ASN A 9 13.62 2.22 -3.65
C ASN A 9 12.43 1.49 -3.03
N MET A 10 11.55 2.20 -2.31
CA MET A 10 10.27 1.69 -1.85
C MET A 10 9.40 1.34 -3.05
N LYS A 11 8.78 0.16 -3.02
CA LYS A 11 7.94 -0.33 -4.12
C LYS A 11 6.63 -0.88 -3.62
N PRO A 12 5.54 -0.74 -4.39
CA PRO A 12 4.34 -1.53 -4.14
C PRO A 12 4.66 -3.02 -4.28
N ILE A 13 4.02 -3.84 -3.45
CA ILE A 13 4.18 -5.29 -3.45
C ILE A 13 2.82 -5.98 -3.44
N GLU A 14 2.81 -7.19 -3.96
CA GLU A 14 1.67 -8.08 -3.83
C GLU A 14 1.46 -8.53 -2.38
N PHE A 15 0.19 -8.72 -2.01
CA PHE A 15 -0.19 -9.21 -0.69
C PHE A 15 -1.43 -10.10 -0.76
N LYS A 16 -1.60 -10.96 0.25
CA LYS A 16 -2.60 -12.06 0.25
C LYS A 16 -4.02 -11.65 -0.15
N HIS A 17 -4.49 -10.50 0.33
CA HIS A 17 -5.88 -10.06 0.15
C HIS A 17 -6.08 -9.13 -1.07
N GLN A 18 -5.08 -8.96 -1.93
CA GLN A 18 -5.24 -8.14 -3.13
C GLN A 18 -6.29 -8.75 -4.09
N ASN A 19 -7.04 -7.91 -4.79
CA ASN A 19 -8.04 -8.34 -5.77
C ASN A 19 -8.00 -7.57 -7.10
N VAL A 20 -7.17 -6.53 -7.20
CA VAL A 20 -7.03 -5.71 -8.41
C VAL A 20 -5.59 -5.22 -8.57
N VAL A 21 -5.13 -5.03 -9.81
CA VAL A 21 -3.85 -4.38 -10.11
C VAL A 21 -4.14 -3.16 -10.97
N PHE A 22 -3.91 -1.97 -10.43
CA PHE A 22 -4.04 -0.72 -11.19
C PHE A 22 -2.81 -0.51 -12.09
N ALA A 23 -3.01 0.18 -13.22
CA ALA A 23 -1.95 0.54 -14.17
C ALA A 23 -1.10 -0.65 -14.67
N LYS A 24 -1.69 -1.85 -14.75
CA LYS A 24 -0.96 -3.07 -15.13
C LYS A 24 -0.30 -2.98 -16.51
N ASP A 25 -1.00 -2.38 -17.47
CA ASP A 25 -0.58 -2.34 -18.89
C ASP A 25 -0.22 -0.91 -19.33
N GLN A 26 0.18 -0.04 -18.40
CA GLN A 26 0.57 1.34 -18.66
C GLN A 26 2.09 1.49 -18.47
N PRO A 27 2.89 1.62 -19.54
CA PRO A 27 4.36 1.65 -19.43
C PRO A 27 4.88 2.86 -18.64
N GLU A 28 4.11 3.95 -18.57
CA GLU A 28 4.46 5.18 -17.84
C GLU A 28 4.32 5.03 -16.33
N TYR A 29 3.55 4.04 -15.85
CA TYR A 29 3.21 3.87 -14.45
C TYR A 29 3.66 2.52 -13.91
N GLN A 30 4.07 2.50 -12.65
CA GLN A 30 4.34 1.25 -11.97
C GLN A 30 3.01 0.54 -11.64
N PRO A 31 2.85 -0.76 -11.97
CA PRO A 31 1.69 -1.53 -11.57
C PRO A 31 1.49 -1.47 -10.04
N LEU A 32 0.25 -1.28 -9.62
CA LEU A 32 -0.11 -1.10 -8.21
C LEU A 32 -1.08 -2.21 -7.77
N PRO A 33 -0.57 -3.33 -7.24
CA PRO A 33 -1.39 -4.37 -6.65
C PRO A 33 -2.11 -3.83 -5.41
N SER A 34 -3.42 -4.01 -5.37
CA SER A 34 -4.31 -3.39 -4.39
C SER A 34 -5.47 -4.30 -4.01
N LEU A 35 -6.02 -4.03 -2.83
CA LEU A 35 -7.34 -4.50 -2.41
C LEU A 35 -8.31 -3.33 -2.59
N ARG A 36 -9.31 -3.53 -3.44
CA ARG A 36 -10.47 -2.63 -3.55
C ARG A 36 -11.63 -3.21 -2.76
N LEU A 37 -12.12 -2.45 -1.78
CA LEU A 37 -13.29 -2.80 -1.00
C LEU A 37 -14.54 -2.22 -1.65
N ASP A 38 -15.60 -3.01 -1.69
CA ASP A 38 -16.92 -2.56 -2.16
C ASP A 38 -17.65 -1.84 -1.00
N THR A 39 -17.20 -0.61 -0.75
CA THR A 39 -17.72 0.30 0.28
C THR A 39 -18.25 1.55 -0.41
N PRO A 40 -19.18 2.31 0.21
CA PRO A 40 -19.65 3.58 -0.35
C PRO A 40 -18.51 4.55 -0.69
N GLU A 41 -17.40 4.50 0.07
CA GLU A 41 -16.23 5.34 -0.13
C GLU A 41 -15.23 4.78 -1.16
N GLY A 42 -15.42 3.54 -1.63
CA GLY A 42 -14.59 2.91 -2.66
C GLY A 42 -13.13 2.72 -2.25
N GLN A 43 -12.88 2.31 -1.00
CA GLN A 43 -11.53 2.24 -0.43
C GLN A 43 -10.57 1.34 -1.25
N VAL A 44 -9.36 1.86 -1.49
CA VAL A 44 -8.28 1.15 -2.18
C VAL A 44 -7.07 1.07 -1.26
N ILE A 45 -6.66 -0.14 -0.92
CA ILE A 45 -5.53 -0.41 -0.04
C ILE A 45 -4.38 -1.01 -0.85
N SER A 46 -3.21 -0.39 -0.81
CA SER A 46 -1.96 -0.91 -1.39
C SER A 46 -0.91 -1.14 -0.31
N CYS A 47 -0.01 -2.09 -0.55
CA CYS A 47 1.09 -2.39 0.37
C CYS A 47 2.42 -1.99 -0.24
N TRP A 48 3.25 -1.27 0.53
CA TRP A 48 4.54 -0.77 0.09
C TRP A 48 5.66 -1.35 0.92
N LYS A 49 6.69 -1.88 0.26
CA LYS A 49 7.86 -2.45 0.91
C LYS A 49 9.00 -1.44 0.91
N LEU A 50 9.35 -0.98 2.10
CA LEU A 50 10.59 -0.23 2.36
C LEU A 50 11.82 -1.11 2.09
N SER A 51 12.80 -0.55 1.37
CA SER A 51 14.15 -1.12 1.32
C SER A 51 14.84 -1.01 2.69
N PHE A 52 15.93 -1.75 2.90
CA PHE A 52 16.64 -1.74 4.17
C PHE A 52 17.08 -0.32 4.60
N LYS A 53 17.63 0.48 3.67
CA LYS A 53 18.03 1.87 3.95
C LYS A 53 16.83 2.75 4.33
N GLU A 54 15.68 2.55 3.70
CA GLU A 54 14.47 3.33 4.01
C GLU A 54 13.85 2.90 5.34
N ARG A 55 13.92 1.60 5.71
CA ARG A 55 13.51 1.12 7.03
C ARG A 55 14.30 1.81 8.14
N LEU A 56 15.63 1.91 7.98
CA LEU A 56 16.46 2.65 8.94
C LEU A 56 16.07 4.13 9.00
N ARG A 57 15.81 4.76 7.84
CA ARG A 57 15.35 6.17 7.80
C ARG A 57 14.03 6.35 8.55
N VAL A 58 13.06 5.47 8.33
CA VAL A 58 11.76 5.52 9.03
C VAL A 58 11.94 5.24 10.51
N LEU A 59 12.80 4.29 10.90
CA LEU A 59 13.09 3.98 12.30
C LEU A 59 13.65 5.19 13.05
N PHE A 60 14.60 5.92 12.47
CA PHE A 60 15.28 7.03 13.15
C PHE A 60 14.58 8.38 12.99
N LEU A 61 13.86 8.61 11.88
CA LEU A 61 13.22 9.91 11.61
C LEU A 61 11.69 9.88 11.77
N GLY A 62 11.07 8.70 11.80
CA GLY A 62 9.63 8.54 11.97
C GLY A 62 8.77 9.11 10.85
N ARG A 63 9.32 9.32 9.65
CA ARG A 63 8.64 10.05 8.56
C ARG A 63 8.47 9.20 7.30
N VAL A 64 7.26 9.22 6.76
CA VAL A 64 6.91 8.72 5.44
C VAL A 64 6.22 9.86 4.69
N TRP A 65 6.62 10.10 3.45
CA TRP A 65 6.04 11.12 2.59
C TRP A 65 5.22 10.44 1.49
N MET A 66 4.04 10.98 1.20
CA MET A 66 3.16 10.49 0.15
C MET A 66 2.87 11.62 -0.83
N ASN A 67 3.07 11.35 -2.12
CA ASN A 67 2.68 12.23 -3.21
C ASN A 67 1.51 11.57 -3.95
N LEU A 68 0.30 12.12 -3.83
CA LEU A 68 -0.88 11.63 -4.53
C LEU A 68 -1.22 12.58 -5.67
N MET A 69 -1.19 12.08 -6.90
CA MET A 69 -1.61 12.85 -8.05
C MET A 69 -3.14 12.94 -8.06
N SER A 70 -3.70 14.07 -7.63
CA SER A 70 -5.17 14.29 -7.66
C SER A 70 -5.69 14.74 -9.02
N PHE A 71 -4.79 15.09 -9.96
CA PHE A 71 -5.14 15.61 -11.29
C PHE A 71 -6.11 16.80 -11.24
N ASN A 72 -5.86 17.74 -10.32
CA ASN A 72 -6.70 18.91 -10.06
C ASN A 72 -8.14 18.58 -9.64
N LYS A 73 -8.42 17.35 -9.21
CA LYS A 73 -9.68 16.97 -8.56
C LYS A 73 -9.53 17.10 -7.04
N PRO A 74 -10.65 17.15 -6.30
CA PRO A 74 -10.63 17.09 -4.84
C PRO A 74 -9.79 15.90 -4.36
N LEU A 75 -8.91 16.16 -3.40
CA LEU A 75 -8.06 15.12 -2.83
C LEU A 75 -8.93 14.10 -2.12
N THR A 76 -8.74 12.82 -2.45
CA THR A 76 -9.41 11.74 -1.74
C THR A 76 -8.81 11.59 -0.34
N PRO A 77 -9.61 11.26 0.69
CA PRO A 77 -9.09 10.91 2.01
C PRO A 77 -8.02 9.82 1.90
N SER A 78 -6.92 9.98 2.64
CA SER A 78 -5.81 9.05 2.61
C SER A 78 -5.35 8.72 4.02
N LEU A 79 -5.16 7.43 4.27
CA LEU A 79 -4.73 6.89 5.55
C LEU A 79 -3.50 6.01 5.33
N LEU A 80 -2.45 6.25 6.11
CA LEU A 80 -1.22 5.47 6.11
C LEU A 80 -1.12 4.70 7.43
N ALA A 81 -0.83 3.41 7.34
CA ALA A 81 -0.67 2.54 8.49
C ALA A 81 0.57 1.66 8.32
N THR A 82 1.22 1.31 9.42
CA THR A 82 2.33 0.33 9.41
C THR A 82 1.83 -1.10 9.57
N ASN A 83 0.60 -1.27 10.06
CA ASN A 83 -0.06 -2.55 10.23
C ASN A 83 -1.34 -2.63 9.39
N ARG A 84 -1.44 -3.69 8.60
CA ARG A 84 -2.61 -3.98 7.74
C ARG A 84 -3.93 -3.98 8.52
N LYS A 85 -3.93 -4.46 9.77
CA LYS A 85 -5.15 -4.58 10.60
C LYS A 85 -5.76 -3.24 11.01
N GLU A 86 -4.99 -2.15 10.92
CA GLU A 86 -5.49 -0.79 11.17
C GLU A 86 -6.33 -0.26 9.99
N LEU A 87 -6.24 -0.90 8.82
CA LEU A 87 -6.96 -0.49 7.61
C LEU A 87 -8.21 -1.34 7.37
N TYR A 88 -8.17 -2.64 7.65
CA TYR A 88 -9.31 -3.53 7.44
C TYR A 88 -9.18 -4.87 8.19
N SER A 89 -10.33 -5.46 8.51
CA SER A 89 -10.46 -6.83 9.05
C SER A 89 -10.63 -7.84 7.91
N HIS A 90 -10.06 -9.04 8.05
CA HIS A 90 -10.25 -10.14 7.11
C HIS A 90 -10.55 -11.44 7.86
N PRO A 91 -11.36 -12.39 7.32
CA PRO A 91 -11.63 -13.67 7.99
C PRO A 91 -10.36 -14.45 8.39
N ASP A 92 -9.27 -14.29 7.63
CA ASP A 92 -7.96 -14.87 7.92
C ASP A 92 -7.38 -14.44 9.28
N ASP A 93 -7.80 -13.29 9.82
CA ASP A 93 -7.30 -12.78 11.10
C ASP A 93 -7.75 -13.61 12.30
N ASN A 94 -8.84 -14.36 12.14
CA ASN A 94 -9.42 -15.21 13.17
C ASN A 94 -8.85 -16.64 13.13
N ILE A 95 -8.01 -16.96 12.14
CA ILE A 95 -7.38 -18.27 12.03
C ILE A 95 -6.25 -18.38 13.05
N LYS A 96 -6.45 -19.22 14.06
CA LYS A 96 -5.46 -19.54 15.08
C LYS A 96 -4.21 -20.17 14.44
N TRP A 97 -3.03 -19.73 14.87
CA TRP A 97 -1.74 -20.09 14.24
C TRP A 97 -1.48 -21.59 14.13
N TRP A 98 -1.99 -22.40 15.07
CA TRP A 98 -1.88 -23.86 15.08
C TRP A 98 -2.76 -24.58 14.03
N LYS A 99 -3.80 -23.95 13.50
CA LYS A 99 -4.64 -24.55 12.43
C LYS A 99 -3.99 -24.48 11.04
N LYS A 100 -2.92 -23.69 10.88
CA LYS A 100 -2.22 -23.49 9.60
C LYS A 100 -1.26 -24.64 9.23
N PHE A 101 -1.02 -25.57 10.16
CA PHE A 101 -0.06 -26.69 10.00
C PHE A 101 -0.72 -28.08 9.95
N ILE A 102 -2.06 -28.14 9.91
CA ILE A 102 -2.84 -29.40 9.98
C ILE A 102 -3.53 -29.73 8.64
N TYR A 103 -3.35 -28.89 7.61
CA TYR A 103 -3.76 -29.16 6.23
C TYR A 103 -2.66 -28.76 5.26
#